data_AF-A0A967SK49-F1
#
_entry.id   AF-A0A967SK49-F1
#
_cell.length_a   1.000
_cell.length_b   1.000
_cell.length_c   1.000
_cell.angle_alpha   90.00
_cell.angle_beta   90.00
_cell.angle_gamma   90.00
#
_symmetry.space_group_name_H-M   'P 1'
#
loop_
_entity.id
_entity.type
_entity.pdbx_description
1 polymer ?
#
loop_
_entity_poly.entity_id
_entity_poly.type
_entity_poly.pdbx_seq_one_letter_code
_entity_poly.pdbx_strand_id
1 'polypeptide(L)'
;PRAAFDKQSIRWDLNYFKYHFLKLAHVPFNEQRLEHDFGTLIWFLLQESPEHFLYRDFQSRNIMLREGEPWFIDYQGGRRGALQYDVASLLYDAKAAIPEGVRDELLESYLAALGRYVDVDRNRFRRYYRGYVVVRVLQALGAFGYRGFYERKPRFLQSVPPAARNLSTLLDRGLPVELPELTTVFHRIVDRWAHEYPGEDEPGLTVHITSFSYKGGYPQDQSPHGGGFVFDCRALPNPGRQLEFSDQSGLDEPVIRFLESRDEVQAFWRGVRQLTEAQVEE
;
A
#
# COMPACT_ATOMS: atom_id res chain seq x y z
N PRO A 1 6.54 -30.31 -2.48
CA PRO A 1 5.51 -29.37 -3.01
C PRO A 1 4.15 -30.09 -3.14
N ARG A 2 3.04 -29.43 -2.76
CA ARG A 2 1.69 -29.99 -3.01
C ARG A 2 1.33 -29.78 -4.48
N ALA A 3 0.69 -30.77 -5.08
CA ALA A 3 0.29 -30.72 -6.49
C ALA A 3 -0.81 -29.68 -6.76
N ALA A 4 -1.64 -29.35 -5.77
CA ALA A 4 -2.77 -28.43 -5.91
C ALA A 4 -2.95 -27.51 -4.70
N PHE A 5 -3.54 -26.34 -4.94
CA PHE A 5 -4.02 -25.41 -3.94
C PHE A 5 -5.40 -25.86 -3.41
N ASP A 6 -5.37 -26.94 -2.65
CA ASP A 6 -6.53 -27.67 -2.16
C ASP A 6 -7.06 -27.16 -0.80
N LYS A 7 -8.09 -27.84 -0.27
CA LYS A 7 -8.70 -27.61 1.04
C LYS A 7 -7.66 -27.38 2.15
N GLN A 8 -6.63 -28.22 2.18
CA GLN A 8 -5.61 -28.19 3.22
C GLN A 8 -4.69 -26.97 3.05
N SER A 9 -4.35 -26.63 1.82
CA SER A 9 -3.53 -25.45 1.50
C SER A 9 -4.21 -24.16 1.94
N ILE A 10 -5.50 -24.00 1.63
CA ILE A 10 -6.30 -22.83 2.06
C ILE A 10 -6.41 -22.81 3.59
N ARG A 11 -6.71 -23.95 4.21
CA ARG A 11 -6.79 -24.07 5.67
C ARG A 11 -5.49 -23.68 6.38
N TRP A 12 -4.34 -23.99 5.81
CA TRP A 12 -3.06 -23.56 6.36
C TRP A 12 -2.89 -22.05 6.30
N ASP A 13 -3.27 -21.39 5.19
CA ASP A 13 -3.21 -19.93 5.07
C ASP A 13 -4.09 -19.24 6.12
N LEU A 14 -5.32 -19.73 6.30
CA LEU A 14 -6.27 -19.19 7.29
C LEU A 14 -5.79 -19.42 8.73
N ASN A 15 -5.23 -20.59 9.02
CA ASN A 15 -4.62 -20.85 10.33
C ASN A 15 -3.38 -20.00 10.56
N TYR A 16 -2.59 -19.75 9.52
CA TYR A 16 -1.41 -18.91 9.61
C TYR A 16 -1.79 -17.50 10.07
N PHE A 17 -2.86 -16.92 9.50
CA PHE A 17 -3.47 -15.68 9.99
C PHE A 17 -3.91 -15.77 11.45
N LYS A 18 -4.68 -16.80 11.83
CA LYS A 18 -5.19 -16.97 13.19
C LYS A 18 -4.05 -17.01 14.23
N TYR A 19 -3.05 -17.85 14.02
CA TYR A 19 -2.00 -18.08 15.00
C TYR A 19 -0.91 -17.01 14.98
N HIS A 20 -0.55 -16.48 13.81
CA HIS A 20 0.59 -15.57 13.67
C HIS A 20 0.22 -14.11 13.55
N PHE A 21 -1.07 -13.79 13.36
CA PHE A 21 -1.54 -12.41 13.43
C PHE A 21 -2.50 -12.22 14.59
N LEU A 22 -3.69 -12.85 14.58
CA LEU A 22 -4.72 -12.57 15.59
C LEU A 22 -4.25 -12.83 17.02
N LYS A 23 -3.67 -14.01 17.28
CA LYS A 23 -3.19 -14.36 18.63
C LYS A 23 -2.02 -13.50 19.09
N LEU A 24 -1.08 -13.17 18.20
CA LEU A 24 0.09 -12.35 18.52
C LEU A 24 -0.25 -10.87 18.70
N ALA A 25 -1.18 -10.35 17.91
CA ALA A 25 -1.68 -8.99 18.01
C ALA A 25 -2.76 -8.82 19.09
N HIS A 26 -3.14 -9.90 19.78
CA HIS A 26 -4.22 -9.95 20.77
C HIS A 26 -5.55 -9.40 20.26
N VAL A 27 -5.89 -9.68 18.99
CA VAL A 27 -7.22 -9.37 18.45
C VAL A 27 -8.21 -10.39 19.03
N PRO A 28 -9.27 -9.97 19.74
CA PRO A 28 -10.25 -10.89 20.27
C PRO A 28 -11.00 -11.61 19.14
N PHE A 29 -11.31 -12.89 19.32
CA PHE A 29 -12.21 -13.66 18.45
C PHE A 29 -12.75 -14.88 19.20
N ASN A 30 -13.87 -15.44 18.73
CA ASN A 30 -14.37 -16.73 19.18
C ASN A 30 -13.77 -17.86 18.33
N GLU A 31 -12.99 -18.76 18.94
CA GLU A 31 -12.27 -19.82 18.21
C GLU A 31 -13.22 -20.75 17.42
N GLN A 32 -14.36 -21.14 17.99
CA GLN A 32 -15.31 -22.03 17.32
C GLN A 32 -16.00 -21.36 16.13
N ARG A 33 -16.45 -20.11 16.30
CA ARG A 33 -17.11 -19.37 15.22
C ARG A 33 -16.14 -19.03 14.10
N LEU A 34 -14.89 -18.69 14.43
CA LEU A 34 -13.86 -18.41 13.43
C LEU A 34 -13.50 -19.65 12.60
N GLU A 35 -13.36 -20.82 13.25
CA GLU A 35 -13.14 -22.08 12.55
C GLU A 35 -14.32 -22.49 11.67
N HIS A 36 -15.55 -22.17 12.09
CA HIS A 36 -16.74 -22.37 11.27
C HIS A 36 -16.68 -21.51 9.99
N ASP A 37 -16.41 -20.21 10.14
CA ASP A 37 -16.25 -19.28 9.02
C ASP A 37 -15.12 -19.70 8.07
N PHE A 38 -13.98 -20.15 8.59
CA PHE A 38 -12.92 -20.74 7.77
C PHE A 38 -13.42 -21.94 6.97
N GLY A 39 -14.22 -22.82 7.59
CA GLY A 39 -14.88 -23.93 6.92
C GLY A 39 -15.78 -23.48 5.77
N THR A 40 -16.62 -22.47 6.00
CA THR A 40 -17.55 -21.89 5.01
C THR A 40 -16.80 -21.27 3.83
N LEU A 41 -15.79 -20.45 4.09
CA LEU A 41 -14.96 -19.83 3.06
C LEU A 41 -14.23 -20.89 2.21
N ILE A 42 -13.64 -21.90 2.86
CA ILE A 42 -12.98 -23.01 2.17
C ILE A 42 -13.98 -23.76 1.28
N TRP A 43 -15.15 -24.13 1.82
CA TRP A 43 -16.17 -24.87 1.07
C TRP A 43 -16.64 -24.09 -0.17
N PHE A 44 -16.83 -22.78 -0.01
CA PHE A 44 -17.15 -21.88 -1.11
C PHE A 44 -16.06 -21.87 -2.19
N LEU A 45 -14.79 -21.67 -1.81
CA LEU A 45 -13.68 -21.62 -2.79
C LEU A 45 -13.46 -22.93 -3.53
N LEU A 46 -13.75 -24.07 -2.89
CA LEU A 46 -13.62 -25.40 -3.51
C LEU A 46 -14.70 -25.70 -4.57
N GLN A 47 -15.70 -24.83 -4.73
CA GLN A 47 -16.66 -24.93 -5.84
C GLN A 47 -16.07 -24.47 -7.18
N GLU A 48 -14.89 -23.84 -7.15
CA GLU A 48 -14.18 -23.38 -8.35
C GLU A 48 -13.10 -24.37 -8.78
N SER A 49 -12.94 -24.54 -10.10
CA SER A 49 -12.05 -25.57 -10.67
C SER A 49 -10.56 -25.23 -10.41
N PRO A 50 -9.78 -26.09 -9.75
CA PRO A 50 -8.36 -25.88 -9.50
C PRO A 50 -7.48 -26.46 -10.61
N GLU A 51 -7.85 -26.26 -11.88
CA GLU A 51 -7.20 -26.93 -13.02
C GLU A 51 -6.09 -26.12 -13.71
N HIS A 52 -5.85 -24.89 -13.26
CA HIS A 52 -4.93 -23.97 -13.91
C HIS A 52 -3.60 -23.90 -13.16
N PHE A 53 -2.58 -23.36 -13.80
CA PHE A 53 -1.33 -23.06 -13.12
C PHE A 53 -1.53 -21.83 -12.21
N LEU A 54 -1.16 -21.98 -10.95
CA LEU A 54 -1.16 -20.96 -9.91
C LEU A 54 0.28 -20.71 -9.50
N TYR A 55 0.76 -19.48 -9.67
CA TYR A 55 2.12 -19.01 -9.37
C TYR A 55 2.39 -18.95 -7.86
N ARG A 56 1.34 -18.68 -7.07
CA ARG A 56 1.29 -18.68 -5.60
C ARG A 56 1.84 -17.43 -4.92
N ASP A 57 3.00 -16.96 -5.32
CA ASP A 57 3.57 -15.70 -4.81
C ASP A 57 3.64 -14.65 -5.92
N PHE A 58 2.51 -14.42 -6.59
CA PHE A 58 2.40 -13.45 -7.68
C PHE A 58 2.25 -12.03 -7.12
N GLN A 59 3.36 -11.48 -6.62
CA GLN A 59 3.47 -10.14 -6.06
C GLN A 59 4.32 -9.26 -6.96
N SER A 60 4.15 -7.94 -6.86
CA SER A 60 4.87 -6.97 -7.71
C SER A 60 6.40 -7.12 -7.61
N ARG A 61 6.93 -7.42 -6.42
CA ARG A 61 8.37 -7.67 -6.19
C ARG A 61 8.95 -8.87 -6.96
N ASN A 62 8.10 -9.79 -7.42
CA ASN A 62 8.50 -11.00 -8.14
C ASN A 62 8.36 -10.82 -9.66
N ILE A 63 8.06 -9.59 -10.11
CA ILE A 63 7.98 -9.19 -11.52
C ILE A 63 9.08 -8.14 -11.77
N MET A 64 10.12 -8.52 -12.49
CA MET A 64 11.24 -7.65 -12.87
C MET A 64 11.01 -7.09 -14.27
N LEU A 65 11.36 -5.82 -14.50
CA LEU A 65 11.38 -5.26 -15.85
C LEU A 65 12.79 -5.35 -16.42
N ARG A 66 12.92 -5.95 -17.60
CA ARG A 66 14.17 -6.00 -18.36
C ARG A 66 13.85 -5.60 -19.80
N GLU A 67 14.46 -4.50 -20.26
CA GLU A 67 14.24 -3.96 -21.60
C GLU A 67 12.75 -3.65 -21.89
N GLY A 68 12.01 -3.22 -20.86
CA GLY A 68 10.57 -2.93 -20.96
C GLY A 68 9.66 -4.15 -20.84
N GLU A 69 10.21 -5.37 -20.83
CA GLU A 69 9.44 -6.61 -20.77
C GLU A 69 9.43 -7.20 -19.34
N PRO A 70 8.31 -7.82 -18.91
CA PRO A 70 8.20 -8.45 -17.59
C PRO A 70 8.89 -9.82 -17.56
N TRP A 71 9.69 -10.03 -16.52
CA TRP A 71 10.37 -11.28 -16.18
C TRP A 71 9.93 -11.74 -14.79
N PHE A 72 9.52 -13.00 -14.68
CA PHE A 72 8.94 -13.55 -13.46
C PHE A 72 9.96 -14.43 -12.70
N ILE A 73 10.08 -14.22 -11.39
CA ILE A 73 10.96 -14.98 -10.49
C ILE A 73 10.19 -15.57 -9.30
N ASP A 74 10.77 -16.52 -8.57
CA ASP A 74 10.16 -17.11 -7.37
C ASP A 74 8.93 -18.03 -7.64
N TYR A 75 8.88 -18.68 -8.82
CA TYR A 75 7.77 -19.56 -9.24
C TYR A 75 7.82 -20.99 -8.69
N GLN A 76 8.83 -21.37 -7.88
CA GLN A 76 8.95 -22.73 -7.33
C GLN A 76 7.82 -23.13 -6.36
N GLY A 77 7.05 -22.14 -5.89
CA GLY A 77 5.83 -22.34 -5.11
C GLY A 77 4.61 -22.76 -5.94
N GLY A 78 4.75 -22.75 -7.27
CA GLY A 78 3.67 -22.96 -8.23
C GLY A 78 3.03 -24.34 -8.14
N ARG A 79 1.73 -24.40 -8.41
CA ARG A 79 0.89 -25.61 -8.29
C ARG A 79 -0.40 -25.48 -9.08
N ARG A 80 -1.21 -26.53 -9.15
CA ARG A 80 -2.56 -26.43 -9.72
C ARG A 80 -3.48 -25.59 -8.83
N GLY A 81 -4.32 -24.74 -9.39
CA GLY A 81 -5.19 -23.85 -8.64
C GLY A 81 -6.17 -23.09 -9.53
N ALA A 82 -6.85 -22.13 -8.92
CA ALA A 82 -7.86 -21.32 -9.59
C ALA A 82 -7.24 -20.04 -10.18
N LEU A 83 -7.71 -19.62 -11.35
CA LEU A 83 -7.22 -18.46 -12.11
C LEU A 83 -7.28 -17.14 -11.32
N GLN A 84 -8.28 -17.04 -10.44
CA GLN A 84 -8.54 -15.88 -9.61
C GLN A 84 -7.43 -15.58 -8.60
N TYR A 85 -6.66 -16.60 -8.19
CA TYR A 85 -5.75 -16.49 -7.07
C TYR A 85 -4.57 -15.54 -7.34
N ASP A 86 -3.90 -15.68 -8.48
CA ASP A 86 -2.71 -14.88 -8.78
C ASP A 86 -3.08 -13.42 -9.08
N VAL A 87 -4.17 -13.18 -9.80
CA VAL A 87 -4.67 -11.81 -10.02
C VAL A 87 -5.12 -11.17 -8.71
N ALA A 88 -5.73 -11.91 -7.78
CA ALA A 88 -6.02 -11.41 -6.43
C ALA A 88 -4.73 -11.08 -5.67
N SER A 89 -3.69 -11.91 -5.79
CA SER A 89 -2.40 -11.72 -5.14
C SER A 89 -1.69 -10.45 -5.61
N LEU A 90 -1.75 -10.16 -6.90
CA LEU A 90 -1.11 -8.99 -7.50
C LEU A 90 -1.89 -7.70 -7.19
N LEU A 91 -3.21 -7.71 -7.40
CA LEU A 91 -4.02 -6.49 -7.26
C LEU A 91 -4.18 -6.04 -5.80
N TYR A 92 -4.16 -6.99 -4.86
CA TYR A 92 -4.25 -6.71 -3.42
C TYR A 92 -2.89 -6.82 -2.71
N ASP A 93 -1.78 -6.66 -3.44
CA ASP A 93 -0.45 -6.49 -2.83
C ASP A 93 -0.45 -5.23 -1.94
N ALA A 94 -0.36 -5.44 -0.63
CA ALA A 94 -0.43 -4.36 0.36
C ALA A 94 0.67 -3.31 0.17
N LYS A 95 1.81 -3.68 -0.41
CA LYS A 95 2.93 -2.76 -0.67
C LYS A 95 2.70 -1.86 -1.88
N ALA A 96 1.95 -2.32 -2.87
CA ALA A 96 1.73 -1.57 -4.10
C ALA A 96 0.66 -0.48 -3.93
N ALA A 97 -0.17 -0.55 -2.89
CA ALA A 97 -1.22 0.43 -2.56
C ALA A 97 -2.08 0.83 -3.78
N ILE A 98 -2.37 -0.12 -4.67
CA ILE A 98 -3.07 0.13 -5.93
C ILE A 98 -4.47 0.70 -5.64
N PRO A 99 -4.83 1.88 -6.19
CA PRO A 99 -6.15 2.47 -6.02
C PRO A 99 -7.26 1.55 -6.53
N GLU A 100 -8.45 1.61 -5.92
CA GLU A 100 -9.56 0.71 -6.27
C GLU A 100 -9.98 0.80 -7.73
N GLY A 101 -10.14 2.00 -8.29
CA GLY A 101 -10.50 2.17 -9.70
C GLY A 101 -9.50 1.48 -10.63
N VAL A 102 -8.20 1.57 -10.30
CA VAL A 102 -7.13 0.90 -11.05
C VAL A 102 -7.20 -0.62 -10.88
N ARG A 103 -7.56 -1.14 -9.70
CA ARG A 103 -7.77 -2.59 -9.51
C ARG A 103 -8.90 -3.11 -10.40
N ASP A 104 -10.02 -2.38 -10.48
CA ASP A 104 -11.16 -2.76 -11.31
C ASP A 104 -10.78 -2.73 -12.80
N GLU A 105 -10.08 -1.70 -13.27
CA GLU A 105 -9.56 -1.63 -14.65
C GLU A 105 -8.59 -2.77 -14.99
N LEU A 106 -7.64 -3.06 -14.10
CA LEU A 106 -6.68 -4.16 -14.29
C LEU A 106 -7.37 -5.52 -14.29
N LEU A 107 -8.40 -5.70 -13.46
CA LEU A 107 -9.22 -6.92 -13.46
C LEU A 107 -10.00 -7.08 -14.77
N GLU A 108 -10.58 -6.00 -15.32
CA GLU A 108 -11.21 -6.04 -16.64
C GLU A 108 -10.22 -6.43 -17.74
N SER A 109 -9.02 -5.83 -17.72
CA SER A 109 -7.96 -6.14 -18.67
C SER A 109 -7.55 -7.62 -18.60
N TYR A 110 -7.40 -8.14 -17.38
CA TYR A 110 -7.15 -9.57 -17.15
C TYR A 110 -8.27 -10.44 -17.73
N LEU A 111 -9.54 -10.12 -17.46
CA LEU A 111 -10.70 -10.87 -17.95
C LEU A 111 -10.82 -10.83 -19.48
N ALA A 112 -10.54 -9.68 -20.09
CA ALA A 112 -10.53 -9.53 -21.54
C ALA A 112 -9.41 -10.35 -22.20
N ALA A 113 -8.22 -10.37 -21.60
CA ALA A 113 -7.11 -11.21 -22.06
C ALA A 113 -7.41 -12.70 -21.87
N LEU A 114 -7.94 -13.10 -20.71
CA LEU A 114 -8.29 -14.48 -20.40
C LEU A 114 -9.38 -15.02 -21.34
N GLY A 115 -10.35 -14.19 -21.71
CA GLY A 115 -11.43 -14.53 -22.65
C GLY A 115 -10.95 -14.93 -24.05
N ARG A 116 -9.68 -14.70 -24.38
CA ARG A 116 -9.05 -15.18 -25.63
C ARG A 116 -8.65 -16.66 -25.57
N TYR A 117 -8.57 -17.24 -24.38
CA TYR A 117 -8.08 -18.61 -24.14
C TYR A 117 -9.19 -19.55 -23.67
N VAL A 118 -10.13 -19.05 -22.87
CA VAL A 118 -11.23 -19.83 -22.30
C VAL A 118 -12.51 -19.00 -22.30
N ASP A 119 -13.67 -19.64 -22.33
CA ASP A 119 -14.94 -18.96 -22.08
C ASP A 119 -15.04 -18.58 -20.60
N VAL A 120 -15.32 -17.31 -20.31
CA VAL A 120 -15.30 -16.76 -18.95
C VAL A 120 -16.66 -16.20 -18.59
N ASP A 121 -17.35 -16.88 -17.67
CA ASP A 121 -18.43 -16.26 -16.92
C ASP A 121 -17.83 -15.21 -15.96
N ARG A 122 -17.89 -13.94 -16.37
CA ARG A 122 -17.33 -12.82 -15.61
C ARG A 122 -17.98 -12.65 -14.24
N ASN A 123 -19.27 -12.95 -14.09
CA ASN A 123 -19.98 -12.82 -12.82
C ASN A 123 -19.51 -13.90 -11.84
N ARG A 124 -19.43 -15.14 -12.32
CA ARG A 124 -18.87 -16.25 -11.56
C ARG A 124 -17.42 -15.96 -11.18
N PHE A 125 -16.60 -15.49 -12.12
CA PHE A 125 -15.20 -15.15 -11.87
C PHE A 125 -15.06 -14.13 -10.73
N ARG A 126 -15.78 -13.00 -10.81
CA ARG A 126 -15.75 -11.94 -9.78
C ARG A 126 -16.18 -12.44 -8.41
N ARG A 127 -17.19 -13.30 -8.36
CA ARG A 127 -17.69 -13.89 -7.11
C ARG A 127 -16.59 -14.67 -6.39
N TYR A 128 -15.89 -15.56 -7.09
CA TYR A 128 -14.80 -16.34 -6.50
C TYR A 128 -13.53 -15.51 -6.30
N TYR A 129 -13.25 -14.54 -7.18
CA TYR A 129 -12.16 -13.59 -7.04
C TYR A 129 -12.20 -12.88 -5.69
N ARG A 130 -13.37 -12.38 -5.27
CA ARG A 130 -13.54 -11.76 -3.95
C ARG A 130 -13.18 -12.72 -2.81
N GLY A 131 -13.49 -14.01 -2.92
CA GLY A 131 -13.10 -15.01 -1.92
C GLY A 131 -11.59 -15.24 -1.85
N TYR A 132 -10.93 -15.27 -3.00
CA TYR A 132 -9.47 -15.39 -3.05
C TYR A 132 -8.77 -14.12 -2.55
N VAL A 133 -9.34 -12.93 -2.79
CA VAL A 133 -8.86 -11.69 -2.19
C VAL A 133 -8.87 -11.78 -0.66
N VAL A 134 -9.95 -12.28 -0.05
CA VAL A 134 -10.02 -12.52 1.40
C VAL A 134 -8.86 -13.41 1.85
N VAL A 135 -8.68 -14.58 1.22
CA VAL A 135 -7.57 -15.50 1.57
C VAL A 135 -6.21 -14.82 1.45
N ARG A 136 -5.99 -14.01 0.41
CA ARG A 136 -4.71 -13.31 0.19
C ARG A 136 -4.42 -12.24 1.22
N VAL A 137 -5.41 -11.44 1.59
CA VAL A 137 -5.24 -10.42 2.65
C VAL A 137 -4.96 -11.10 3.99
N LEU A 138 -5.67 -12.18 4.32
CA LEU A 138 -5.44 -12.95 5.54
C LEU A 138 -4.04 -13.57 5.58
N GLN A 139 -3.60 -14.18 4.48
CA GLN A 139 -2.26 -14.74 4.36
C GLN A 139 -1.18 -13.66 4.54
N ALA A 140 -1.37 -12.48 3.95
CA ALA A 140 -0.45 -11.35 4.09
C ALA A 140 -0.37 -10.87 5.56
N LEU A 141 -1.51 -10.70 6.23
CA LEU A 141 -1.56 -10.36 7.66
C LEU A 141 -0.85 -11.42 8.52
N GLY A 142 -1.06 -12.70 8.25
CA GLY A 142 -0.33 -13.79 8.90
C GLY A 142 1.19 -13.66 8.74
N ALA A 143 1.67 -13.32 7.54
CA ALA A 143 3.09 -13.14 7.26
C ALA A 143 3.68 -11.90 7.95
N PHE A 144 2.94 -10.79 7.96
CA PHE A 144 3.35 -9.57 8.67
C PHE A 144 3.38 -9.79 10.18
N GLY A 145 2.39 -10.48 10.74
CA GLY A 145 2.35 -10.81 12.16
C GLY A 145 3.47 -11.75 12.58
N TYR A 146 3.75 -12.80 11.80
CA TYR A 146 4.88 -13.69 12.07
C TYR A 146 6.21 -12.93 12.06
N ARG A 147 6.50 -12.19 11.00
CA ARG A 147 7.79 -11.48 10.89
C ARG A 147 7.90 -10.32 11.89
N GLY A 148 6.78 -9.62 12.13
CA GLY A 148 6.72 -8.48 13.02
C GLY A 148 6.79 -8.87 14.49
N PHE A 149 5.82 -9.66 14.96
CA PHE A 149 5.70 -10.01 16.38
C PHE A 149 6.61 -11.16 16.80
N TYR A 150 6.70 -12.23 16.01
CA TYR A 150 7.47 -13.43 16.38
C TYR A 150 8.96 -13.29 16.06
N GLU A 151 9.32 -12.93 14.82
CA GLU A 151 10.73 -12.72 14.45
C GLU A 151 11.28 -11.36 14.91
N ARG A 152 10.46 -10.52 15.54
CA ARG A 152 10.82 -9.18 16.04
C ARG A 152 11.45 -8.29 14.96
N LYS A 153 10.81 -8.21 13.78
CA LYS A 153 11.20 -7.30 12.69
C LYS A 153 10.12 -6.22 12.50
N PRO A 154 10.17 -5.11 13.24
CA PRO A 154 9.08 -4.12 13.31
C PRO A 154 8.66 -3.54 11.96
N ARG A 155 9.59 -3.39 11.01
CA ARG A 155 9.30 -2.93 9.64
C ARG A 155 8.20 -3.71 8.92
N PHE A 156 7.96 -4.98 9.28
CA PHE A 156 6.86 -5.75 8.69
C PHE A 156 5.48 -5.33 9.22
N LEU A 157 5.41 -4.74 10.41
CA LEU A 157 4.17 -4.20 10.97
C LEU A 157 3.69 -2.94 10.25
N GLN A 158 4.59 -2.19 9.60
CA GLN A 158 4.23 -1.05 8.74
C GLN A 158 3.36 -1.47 7.54
N SER A 159 3.33 -2.77 7.19
CA SER A 159 2.44 -3.31 6.15
C SER A 159 1.07 -3.75 6.67
N VAL A 160 0.81 -3.69 7.98
CA VAL A 160 -0.50 -4.03 8.58
C VAL A 160 -1.55 -2.98 8.26
N PRO A 161 -1.30 -1.66 8.38
CA PRO A 161 -2.30 -0.66 8.03
C PRO A 161 -2.84 -0.71 6.59
N PRO A 162 -2.02 -0.85 5.53
CA PRO A 162 -2.55 -0.99 4.17
C PRO A 162 -3.33 -2.30 3.99
N ALA A 163 -2.95 -3.38 4.67
CA ALA A 163 -3.74 -4.61 4.68
C ALA A 163 -5.08 -4.44 5.41
N ALA A 164 -5.13 -3.65 6.49
CA ALA A 164 -6.37 -3.30 7.19
C ALA A 164 -7.30 -2.46 6.31
N ARG A 165 -6.77 -1.49 5.53
CA ARG A 165 -7.58 -0.76 4.54
C ARG A 165 -8.16 -1.67 3.46
N ASN A 166 -7.41 -2.67 3.00
CA ASN A 166 -7.96 -3.69 2.10
C ASN A 166 -9.13 -4.46 2.74
N LEU A 167 -9.09 -4.74 4.05
CA LEU A 167 -10.23 -5.33 4.76
C LEU A 167 -11.44 -4.37 4.82
N SER A 168 -11.21 -3.06 5.01
CA SER A 168 -12.29 -2.05 4.95
C SER A 168 -13.01 -2.08 3.61
N THR A 169 -12.25 -2.02 2.50
CA THR A 169 -12.81 -2.16 1.14
C THR A 169 -13.62 -3.45 0.97
N LEU A 170 -13.14 -4.57 1.52
CA LEU A 170 -13.83 -5.85 1.43
C LEU A 170 -15.16 -5.85 2.21
N LEU A 171 -15.19 -5.19 3.36
CA LEU A 171 -16.41 -5.00 4.15
C LEU A 171 -17.42 -4.13 3.41
N ASP A 172 -16.98 -3.00 2.85
CA ASP A 172 -17.84 -2.05 2.13
C ASP A 172 -18.46 -2.68 0.87
N ARG A 173 -17.69 -3.50 0.14
CA ARG A 173 -18.17 -4.21 -1.06
C ARG A 173 -18.98 -5.48 -0.75
N GLY A 174 -18.99 -5.90 0.51
CA GLY A 174 -19.59 -7.15 0.97
C GLY A 174 -18.73 -8.40 0.67
N LEU A 175 -18.67 -9.30 1.65
CA LEU A 175 -18.00 -10.59 1.52
C LEU A 175 -18.78 -11.51 0.57
N PRO A 176 -18.10 -12.45 -0.13
CA PRO A 176 -18.75 -13.31 -1.13
C PRO A 176 -19.66 -14.37 -0.51
N VAL A 177 -19.54 -14.62 0.80
CA VAL A 177 -20.34 -15.54 1.61
C VAL A 177 -20.49 -14.99 3.03
N GLU A 178 -21.49 -15.46 3.76
CA GLU A 178 -21.71 -15.12 5.17
C GLU A 178 -20.57 -15.65 6.05
N LEU A 179 -19.83 -14.73 6.69
CA LEU A 179 -18.69 -15.01 7.56
C LEU A 179 -18.74 -14.13 8.82
N PRO A 180 -19.72 -14.31 9.72
CA PRO A 180 -20.03 -13.37 10.79
C PRO A 180 -18.90 -13.10 11.80
N GLU A 181 -18.13 -14.13 12.19
CA GLU A 181 -16.98 -13.94 13.08
C GLU A 181 -15.82 -13.27 12.34
N LEU A 182 -15.56 -13.63 11.09
CA LEU A 182 -14.54 -12.94 10.28
C LEU A 182 -14.90 -11.48 10.04
N THR A 183 -16.15 -11.15 9.73
CA THR A 183 -16.64 -9.77 9.61
C THR A 183 -16.37 -9.00 10.90
N THR A 184 -16.68 -9.60 12.05
CA THR A 184 -16.41 -9.00 13.37
C THR A 184 -14.91 -8.77 13.58
N VAL A 185 -14.08 -9.76 13.23
CA VAL A 185 -12.62 -9.67 13.30
C VAL A 185 -12.08 -8.60 12.36
N PHE A 186 -12.64 -8.45 11.16
CA PHE A 186 -12.22 -7.45 10.18
C PHE A 186 -12.52 -6.05 10.69
N HIS A 187 -13.70 -5.79 11.24
CA HIS A 187 -14.00 -4.51 11.89
C HIS A 187 -12.99 -4.20 13.00
N ARG A 188 -12.69 -5.16 13.88
CA ARG A 188 -11.67 -4.96 14.94
C ARG A 188 -10.29 -4.63 14.38
N ILE A 189 -9.90 -5.24 13.26
CA ILE A 189 -8.61 -4.95 12.61
C ILE A 189 -8.64 -3.56 11.94
N VAL A 190 -9.73 -3.23 11.25
CA VAL A 190 -9.91 -1.93 10.60
C VAL A 190 -9.90 -0.81 11.61
N ASP A 191 -10.69 -0.93 12.68
CA ASP A 191 -10.78 0.08 13.74
C ASP A 191 -9.41 0.36 14.36
N ARG A 192 -8.62 -0.69 14.58
CA ARG A 192 -7.30 -0.58 15.20
C ARG A 192 -6.19 -0.10 14.25
N TRP A 193 -6.17 -0.54 13.00
CA TRP A 193 -5.02 -0.35 12.11
C TRP A 193 -5.32 0.40 10.81
N ALA A 194 -6.56 0.48 10.31
CA ALA A 194 -6.81 1.10 9.00
C ALA A 194 -6.58 2.62 9.02
N HIS A 195 -6.82 3.24 10.18
CA HIS A 195 -6.58 4.66 10.46
C HIS A 195 -5.12 4.96 10.80
N GLU A 196 -4.29 3.93 11.01
CA GLU A 196 -2.85 4.12 11.08
C GLU A 196 -2.38 4.44 9.65
N TYR A 197 -1.90 5.65 9.43
CA TYR A 197 -1.31 6.02 8.15
C TYR A 197 -0.04 5.17 7.96
N PRO A 198 0.17 4.55 6.78
CA PRO A 198 1.33 3.71 6.53
C PRO A 198 2.57 4.61 6.45
N GLY A 199 3.18 4.91 7.59
CA GLY A 199 4.36 5.74 7.64
C GLY A 199 4.12 7.16 7.11
N GLU A 200 3.70 8.08 7.98
CA GLU A 200 4.68 9.15 8.18
C GLU A 200 5.82 8.45 8.90
N ASP A 201 7.03 8.61 8.38
CA ASP A 201 8.26 8.10 8.95
C ASP A 201 8.30 8.28 10.49
N GLU A 202 9.23 7.61 11.19
CA GLU A 202 9.65 8.07 12.53
C GLU A 202 9.49 9.58 12.63
N PRO A 203 8.78 10.15 13.62
CA PRO A 203 8.20 11.49 13.57
C PRO A 203 9.16 12.46 12.89
N GLY A 204 8.97 12.59 11.59
CA GLY A 204 9.85 13.31 10.70
C GLY A 204 9.24 14.68 10.55
N LEU A 205 10.07 15.71 10.54
CA LEU A 205 9.59 17.06 10.34
C LEU A 205 9.04 17.21 8.90
N THR A 206 7.72 17.24 8.75
CA THR A 206 7.07 17.61 7.48
C THR A 206 7.15 19.13 7.31
N VAL A 207 7.99 19.60 6.37
CA VAL A 207 8.18 21.03 6.08
C VAL A 207 7.37 21.43 4.83
N HIS A 208 6.45 22.39 4.99
CA HIS A 208 5.77 23.02 3.87
C HIS A 208 6.51 24.31 3.45
N ILE A 209 7.05 24.33 2.23
CA ILE A 209 7.70 25.52 1.65
C ILE A 209 6.77 26.10 0.60
N THR A 210 6.40 27.38 0.76
CA THR A 210 5.56 28.10 -0.20
C THR A 210 6.06 29.51 -0.41
N SER A 211 5.83 30.06 -1.60
CA SER A 211 6.04 31.47 -1.90
C SER A 211 4.69 32.17 -1.99
N PHE A 212 4.62 33.41 -1.52
CA PHE A 212 3.39 34.20 -1.56
C PHE A 212 3.69 35.68 -1.84
N SER A 213 2.64 36.41 -2.22
CA SER A 213 2.72 37.85 -2.41
C SER A 213 2.17 38.56 -1.19
N TYR A 214 2.88 39.58 -0.69
CA TYR A 214 2.36 40.47 0.35
C TYR A 214 0.99 41.07 0.01
N LYS A 215 0.68 41.27 -1.28
CA LYS A 215 -0.63 41.76 -1.72
C LYS A 215 -1.74 40.71 -1.56
N GLY A 216 -1.39 39.42 -1.57
CA GLY A 216 -2.30 38.30 -1.39
C GLY A 216 -2.48 37.85 0.08
N GLY A 217 -1.78 38.49 1.02
CA GLY A 217 -1.76 38.11 2.42
C GLY A 217 -0.82 36.94 2.72
N TYR A 218 -0.58 36.70 4.01
CA TYR A 218 0.20 35.55 4.47
C TYR A 218 -0.58 34.24 4.24
N PRO A 219 0.09 33.12 3.89
CA PRO A 219 -0.54 31.81 3.84
C PRO A 219 -1.18 31.49 5.20
N GLN A 220 -2.39 30.95 5.20
CA GLN A 220 -3.03 30.50 6.43
C GLN A 220 -2.32 29.23 6.91
N ASP A 221 -1.78 29.28 8.12
CA ASP A 221 -1.28 28.08 8.79
C ASP A 221 -2.46 27.29 9.35
N GLN A 222 -2.58 26.03 8.91
CA GLN A 222 -3.57 25.07 9.40
C GLN A 222 -2.95 24.05 10.36
N SER A 223 -1.64 24.17 10.62
CA SER A 223 -0.92 23.26 11.50
C SER A 223 -1.25 23.50 12.97
N PRO A 224 -1.25 22.46 13.81
CA PRO A 224 -1.45 22.59 15.26
C PRO A 224 -0.22 23.15 16.00
N HIS A 225 0.92 23.35 15.31
CA HIS A 225 2.21 23.68 15.92
C HIS A 225 2.53 25.19 15.97
N GLY A 226 1.63 26.05 15.46
CA GLY A 226 1.68 27.48 15.72
C GLY A 226 2.54 28.31 14.76
N GLY A 227 2.68 27.89 13.51
CA GLY A 227 3.31 28.68 12.44
C GLY A 227 4.60 28.10 11.89
N GLY A 228 5.22 28.87 10.99
CA GLY A 228 6.55 28.62 10.44
C GLY A 228 7.29 29.95 10.21
N PHE A 229 8.42 29.89 9.51
CA PHE A 229 9.19 31.09 9.19
C PHE A 229 8.69 31.76 7.91
N VAL A 230 8.74 33.09 7.89
CA VAL A 230 8.61 33.88 6.67
C VAL A 230 9.88 34.68 6.47
N PHE A 231 10.50 34.50 5.31
CA PHE A 231 11.68 35.27 4.92
C PHE A 231 11.35 36.16 3.73
N ASP A 232 11.71 37.44 3.83
CA ASP A 232 11.49 38.41 2.77
C ASP A 232 12.59 38.32 1.70
N CYS A 233 12.26 37.67 0.58
CA CYS A 233 13.19 37.49 -0.53
C CYS A 233 13.25 38.68 -1.51
N ARG A 234 12.55 39.79 -1.26
CA ARG A 234 12.43 40.90 -2.24
C ARG A 234 13.75 41.62 -2.52
N ALA A 235 14.69 41.58 -1.58
CA ALA A 235 16.02 42.16 -1.72
C ALA A 235 16.97 41.27 -2.54
N LEU A 236 16.60 40.02 -2.81
CA LEU A 236 17.44 39.07 -3.53
C LEU A 236 17.39 39.31 -5.04
N PRO A 237 18.47 38.96 -5.76
CA PRO A 237 18.45 38.94 -7.22
C PRO A 237 17.34 38.00 -7.71
N ASN A 238 16.57 38.45 -8.69
CA ASN A 238 15.48 37.69 -9.29
C ASN A 238 15.91 37.21 -10.69
N PRO A 239 16.24 35.91 -10.85
CA PRO A 239 16.68 35.34 -12.12
C PRO A 239 15.65 35.54 -13.24
N GLY A 240 14.35 35.46 -12.92
CA GLY A 240 13.27 35.62 -13.90
C GLY A 240 13.16 37.03 -14.51
N ARG A 241 13.95 38.00 -14.06
CA ARG A 241 14.11 39.31 -14.73
C ARG A 241 15.13 39.30 -15.86
N GLN A 242 15.93 38.25 -15.97
CA GLN A 242 16.95 38.10 -17.00
C GLN A 242 16.43 37.17 -18.08
N LEU A 243 16.57 37.59 -19.34
CA LEU A 243 16.04 36.86 -20.48
C LEU A 243 16.57 35.41 -20.56
N GLU A 244 17.81 35.19 -20.11
CA GLU A 244 18.46 33.88 -20.12
C GLU A 244 17.85 32.85 -19.15
N PHE A 245 17.08 33.30 -18.14
CA PHE A 245 16.41 32.44 -17.17
C PHE A 245 14.88 32.50 -17.28
N SER A 246 14.31 33.14 -18.32
CA SER A 246 12.85 33.38 -18.40
C SER A 246 12.01 32.09 -18.39
N ASP A 247 12.57 31.02 -18.95
CA ASP A 247 11.91 29.72 -19.10
C ASP A 247 12.44 28.68 -18.08
N GLN A 248 13.21 29.12 -17.10
CA GLN A 248 13.85 28.28 -16.09
C GLN A 248 13.23 28.50 -14.71
N SER A 249 13.33 27.48 -13.86
CA SER A 249 12.88 27.46 -12.48
C SER A 249 14.06 27.47 -11.51
N GLY A 250 13.77 27.69 -10.21
CA GLY A 250 14.78 27.59 -9.16
C GLY A 250 15.38 26.18 -8.96
N LEU A 251 14.87 25.17 -9.66
CA LEU A 251 15.40 23.81 -9.66
C LEU A 251 16.41 23.55 -10.79
N ASP A 252 16.53 24.47 -11.74
CA ASP A 252 17.42 24.31 -12.89
C ASP A 252 18.85 24.75 -12.54
N GLU A 253 19.82 23.93 -12.91
CA GLU A 253 21.25 24.11 -12.61
C GLU A 253 21.78 25.54 -12.93
N PRO A 254 21.43 26.18 -14.07
CA PRO A 254 21.91 27.53 -14.36
C PRO A 254 21.37 28.57 -13.38
N VAL A 255 20.13 28.43 -12.92
CA VAL A 255 19.51 29.32 -11.94
C VAL A 255 20.11 29.12 -10.55
N ILE A 256 20.38 27.87 -10.16
CA ILE A 256 21.06 27.53 -8.91
C ILE A 256 22.44 28.18 -8.88
N ARG A 257 23.28 27.96 -9.91
CA ARG A 257 24.61 28.56 -9.99
C ARG A 257 24.57 30.09 -9.98
N PHE A 258 23.62 30.67 -10.70
CA PHE A 258 23.45 32.12 -10.72
C PHE A 258 23.18 32.65 -9.31
N LEU A 259 22.27 32.03 -8.56
CA LEU A 259 21.92 32.45 -7.19
C LEU A 259 23.08 32.18 -6.22
N GLU A 260 23.72 31.01 -6.29
CA GLU A 260 24.83 30.65 -5.42
C GLU A 260 26.06 31.54 -5.61
N SER A 261 26.24 32.12 -6.80
CA SER A 261 27.34 33.04 -7.10
C SER A 261 27.20 34.43 -6.46
N ARG A 262 26.06 34.74 -5.81
CA ARG A 262 25.75 36.08 -5.28
C ARG A 262 26.01 36.16 -3.78
N ASP A 263 26.86 37.09 -3.37
CA ASP A 263 27.19 37.30 -1.96
C ASP A 263 25.96 37.62 -1.12
N GLU A 264 25.02 38.42 -1.63
CA GLU A 264 23.78 38.73 -0.91
C GLU A 264 22.88 37.50 -0.69
N VAL A 265 22.86 36.55 -1.63
CA VAL A 265 22.10 35.30 -1.52
C VAL A 265 22.75 34.39 -0.47
N GLN A 266 24.07 34.28 -0.49
CA GLN A 266 24.81 33.50 0.52
C GLN A 266 24.69 34.09 1.93
N ALA A 267 24.68 35.43 2.05
CA ALA A 267 24.44 36.11 3.32
C ALA A 267 23.02 35.85 3.85
N PHE A 268 22.01 35.96 2.98
CA PHE A 268 20.62 35.67 3.34
C PHE A 268 20.43 34.21 3.75
N TRP A 269 20.98 33.26 2.98
CA TRP A 269 20.87 31.82 3.26
C TRP A 269 21.48 31.44 4.61
N ARG A 270 22.63 32.02 4.96
CA ARG A 270 23.22 31.84 6.30
C ARG A 270 22.30 32.32 7.41
N GLY A 271 21.65 33.47 7.23
CA GLY A 271 20.67 34.00 8.19
C GLY A 271 19.43 33.12 8.34
N VAL A 272 18.89 32.61 7.23
CA VAL A 272 17.78 31.65 7.22
C VAL A 272 18.16 30.40 8.00
N ARG A 273 19.30 29.77 7.67
CA ARG A 273 19.77 28.56 8.35
C ARG A 273 19.95 28.77 9.84
N GLN A 274 20.59 29.86 10.25
CA GLN A 274 20.83 30.14 11.67
C GLN A 274 19.53 30.26 12.47
N LEU A 275 18.50 30.90 11.91
CA LEU A 275 17.20 31.05 12.55
C LEU A 275 16.43 29.72 12.62
N THR A 276 16.48 28.91 11.56
CA THR A 276 15.79 27.62 11.52
C THR A 276 16.47 26.58 12.40
N GLU A 277 17.81 26.48 12.35
CA GLU A 277 18.59 25.50 13.12
C GLU A 277 18.46 25.76 14.63
N ALA A 278 18.34 27.02 15.07
CA ALA A 278 18.15 27.36 16.48
C ALA A 278 16.79 26.91 17.08
N GLN A 279 15.84 26.44 16.26
CA GLN A 279 14.50 26.00 16.71
C GLN A 279 14.29 24.49 16.56
N VAL A 280 15.26 23.77 15.99
CA VAL A 280 15.23 22.31 15.88
C VAL A 280 16.14 21.76 16.97
N GLU A 281 15.58 21.40 18.13
CA GLU A 281 16.31 20.69 19.20
C GLU A 281 16.61 19.25 18.75
N GLU A 282 17.82 18.74 19.06
CA GLU A 282 18.18 17.30 18.95
C GLU A 282 17.49 16.45 20.01
#